data_AF-A0AAW1KQT6-F1
#
_entry.id   AF-A0AAW1KQT6-F1
#
_cell.length_a   1.000
_cell.length_b   1.000
_cell.length_c   1.000
_cell.angle_alpha   90.00
_cell.angle_beta   90.00
_cell.angle_gamma   90.00
#
_symmetry.space_group_name_H-M   'P 1'
#
loop_
_entity.id
_entity.type
_entity.pdbx_description
1 polymer ?
#
loop_
_entity_poly.entity_id
_entity_poly.type
_entity_poly.pdbx_seq_one_letter_code
_entity_poly.pdbx_strand_id
1 'polypeptide(L)'
;MTIGCRGTSLKAPSKALLLQWILSAWNQLPAALIIKSFKACALNICLEGAEDDLIHCIKPGEAHEKAAKLLHMKRLQGQTEDLTIEEDIGGSRCQ
;
A
#
# COMPACT_ATOMS: atom_id res chain seq x y z
N MET A 1 -17.38 33.97 20.36
CA MET A 1 -16.65 33.01 21.23
C MET A 1 -15.96 32.00 20.34
N THR A 2 -14.66 32.18 20.07
CA THR A 2 -13.88 31.21 19.30
C THR A 2 -13.28 30.20 20.29
N ILE A 3 -13.65 28.93 20.13
CA ILE A 3 -13.07 27.81 20.86
C ILE A 3 -11.64 27.63 20.34
N GLY A 4 -10.65 28.00 21.15
CA GLY A 4 -9.25 27.79 20.85
C GLY A 4 -8.86 26.32 21.00
N CYS A 5 -8.56 25.66 19.89
CA CYS A 5 -7.88 24.36 19.88
C CYS A 5 -6.45 24.54 20.42
N ARG A 6 -6.26 24.38 21.74
CA ARG A 6 -4.93 24.24 22.34
C ARG A 6 -4.39 22.84 22.02
N GLY A 7 -3.81 22.67 20.83
CA GLY A 7 -3.00 21.50 20.52
C GLY A 7 -1.70 21.56 21.31
N THR A 8 -1.45 20.57 22.17
CA THR A 8 -0.11 20.39 22.76
C THR A 8 0.88 20.16 21.63
N SER A 9 1.98 20.91 21.58
CA SER A 9 3.06 20.68 20.62
C SER A 9 3.74 19.35 20.93
N LEU A 10 3.19 18.26 20.38
CA LEU A 10 3.83 16.95 20.42
C LEU A 10 4.94 17.00 19.37
N LYS A 11 6.19 17.09 19.84
CA LYS A 11 7.35 16.94 18.95
C LYS A 11 7.29 15.55 18.32
N ALA A 12 7.51 15.50 17.00
CA ALA A 12 7.58 14.23 16.29
C ALA A 12 8.66 13.34 16.91
N PRO A 13 8.41 12.03 17.07
CA PRO A 13 9.40 11.09 17.55
C PRO A 13 10.60 11.04 16.59
N SER A 14 11.76 10.64 17.12
CA SER A 14 12.93 10.41 16.27
C SER A 14 12.66 9.29 15.26
N LYS A 15 13.31 9.36 14.08
CA LYS A 15 13.20 8.29 13.06
C LYS A 15 13.59 6.92 13.63
N ALA A 16 14.60 6.88 14.50
CA ALA A 16 15.02 5.65 15.17
C ALA A 16 13.91 5.03 16.03
N LEU A 17 13.18 5.86 16.78
CA LEU A 17 12.07 5.40 17.61
C LEU A 17 10.90 4.88 16.75
N LEU A 18 10.59 5.54 15.64
CA LEU A 18 9.59 5.07 14.67
C LEU A 18 9.97 3.71 14.07
N LEU A 19 11.22 3.56 13.64
CA LEU A 19 11.72 2.29 13.08
C LEU A 19 11.69 1.17 14.12
N GLN A 20 12.01 1.46 15.38
CA GLN A 20 11.91 0.49 16.47
C GLN A 20 10.45 0.03 16.67
N TRP A 21 9.49 0.95 16.65
CA TRP A 21 8.06 0.59 16.76
C TRP A 21 7.59 -0.28 15.59
N ILE A 22 7.99 0.07 14.36
CA ILE A 22 7.67 -0.71 13.17
C ILE A 22 8.27 -2.11 13.30
N LEU A 23 9.56 -2.24 13.60
CA LEU A 23 10.23 -3.53 13.73
C LEU A 23 9.57 -4.40 14.81
N SER A 24 9.27 -3.80 15.97
CA SER A 24 8.61 -4.49 17.07
C SER A 24 7.22 -5.00 16.69
N ALA A 25 6.43 -4.21 15.97
CA ALA A 25 5.11 -4.61 15.51
C ALA A 25 5.19 -5.76 14.48
N TRP A 26 6.13 -5.69 13.54
CA TRP A 26 6.30 -6.73 12.52
C TRP A 26 6.78 -8.06 13.11
N ASN A 27 7.66 -8.03 14.11
CA ASN A 27 8.14 -9.24 14.80
C ASN A 27 7.05 -9.96 15.61
N GLN A 28 5.96 -9.29 15.96
CA GLN A 28 4.82 -9.88 16.67
C GLN A 28 3.84 -10.61 15.72
N LEU A 29 3.97 -10.42 14.41
CA LEU A 29 3.07 -10.99 13.42
C LEU A 29 3.72 -12.20 12.72
N PRO A 30 2.98 -13.28 12.47
CA PRO A 30 3.48 -14.38 11.65
C PRO A 30 3.79 -13.89 10.22
N ALA A 31 4.94 -14.28 9.68
CA ALA A 31 5.34 -13.91 8.32
C ALA A 31 4.27 -14.29 7.27
N ALA A 32 3.61 -15.43 7.45
CA ALA A 32 2.53 -15.87 6.56
C ALA A 32 1.34 -14.89 6.52
N LEU A 33 1.03 -14.23 7.65
CA LEU A 33 -0.04 -13.24 7.71
C LEU A 33 0.35 -11.97 6.95
N ILE A 34 1.59 -11.51 7.13
CA ILE A 34 2.14 -10.36 6.42
C ILE A 34 2.08 -10.62 4.91
N ILE A 35 2.62 -11.75 4.45
CA ILE A 35 2.63 -12.14 3.04
C ILE A 35 1.20 -12.17 2.48
N LYS A 36 0.25 -12.76 3.22
CA LYS A 36 -1.15 -12.83 2.82
C LYS A 36 -1.78 -11.44 2.66
N SER A 37 -1.51 -10.52 3.57
CA SER A 37 -2.02 -9.14 3.51
C SER A 37 -1.48 -8.39 2.29
N PHE A 38 -0.19 -8.55 1.98
CA PHE A 38 0.42 -7.93 0.81
C PHE A 38 -0.21 -8.44 -0.49
N LYS A 39 -0.46 -9.75 -0.60
CA LYS A 39 -1.16 -10.33 -1.76
C LYS A 39 -2.63 -9.88 -1.84
N ALA A 40 -3.33 -9.87 -0.71
CA ALA A 40 -4.73 -9.45 -0.64
C ALA A 40 -4.94 -8.00 -1.06
N CYS A 41 -3.98 -7.12 -0.76
CA CYS A 41 -3.99 -5.71 -1.14
C CYS A 41 -3.28 -5.43 -2.48
N ALA A 42 -2.90 -6.46 -3.24
CA ALA A 42 -2.20 -6.31 -4.52
C ALA A 42 -0.85 -5.55 -4.45
N LEU A 43 -0.20 -5.53 -3.28
CA LEU A 43 1.08 -4.83 -3.07
C LEU A 43 2.29 -5.65 -3.54
N ASN A 44 2.18 -6.98 -3.51
CA ASN A 44 3.23 -7.89 -3.95
C ASN A 44 2.59 -9.09 -4.67
N ILE A 45 2.24 -8.88 -5.94
CA ILE A 45 1.56 -9.85 -6.79
C ILE A 45 2.25 -9.96 -8.15
N CYS A 46 2.12 -11.11 -8.80
CA CYS A 46 2.58 -11.33 -10.16
C CYS A 46 1.91 -10.37 -11.16
N LEU A 47 2.72 -9.67 -11.97
CA LEU A 47 2.25 -8.73 -12.99
C LEU A 47 1.45 -9.42 -14.11
N GLU A 48 1.74 -10.69 -14.40
CA GLU A 48 1.03 -11.49 -15.40
C GLU A 48 -0.38 -11.92 -14.91
N GLY A 49 -0.73 -11.66 -13.65
CA GLY A 49 -2.06 -11.89 -13.11
C GLY A 49 -2.35 -13.30 -12.59
N ALA A 50 -1.34 -14.16 -12.50
CA ALA A 50 -1.50 -15.52 -11.97
C ALA A 50 -1.96 -15.59 -10.50
N GLU A 51 -1.86 -14.47 -9.77
CA GLU A 51 -2.21 -14.35 -8.35
C GLU A 51 -3.40 -13.41 -8.11
N ASP A 52 -4.14 -13.04 -9.16
CA ASP A 52 -5.27 -12.09 -9.07
C ASP A 52 -6.41 -12.59 -8.20
N ASP A 53 -6.59 -13.91 -8.14
CA ASP A 53 -7.54 -14.59 -7.28
C ASP A 53 -7.22 -14.38 -5.78
N LEU A 54 -5.99 -13.99 -5.44
CA LEU A 54 -5.60 -13.69 -4.07
C LEU A 54 -5.98 -12.27 -3.66
N ILE A 55 -6.26 -11.37 -4.62
CA ILE A 55 -6.62 -9.97 -4.38
C ILE A 55 -8.04 -9.90 -3.82
N HIS A 56 -8.19 -9.24 -2.67
CA HIS A 56 -9.45 -9.22 -1.94
C HIS A 56 -10.62 -8.71 -2.79
N CYS A 57 -10.41 -7.62 -3.53
CA CYS A 57 -11.43 -6.97 -4.34
C CYS A 57 -11.86 -7.76 -5.59
N ILE A 58 -11.14 -8.82 -5.95
CA ILE A 58 -11.33 -9.57 -7.21
C ILE A 58 -11.84 -11.00 -6.94
N LYS A 59 -11.79 -11.43 -5.68
CA LYS A 59 -12.24 -12.77 -5.28
C LYS A 59 -13.70 -13.04 -5.64
N PRO A 60 -14.02 -14.25 -6.13
CA PRO A 60 -15.39 -14.64 -6.41
C PRO A 60 -16.21 -14.63 -5.11
N GLY A 61 -17.36 -13.95 -5.13
CA GLY A 61 -18.24 -13.77 -3.98
C GLY A 61 -18.27 -12.36 -3.41
N GLU A 62 -17.35 -11.48 -3.84
CA GLU A 62 -17.38 -10.05 -3.50
C GLU A 62 -17.71 -9.16 -4.72
N ALA A 63 -18.16 -7.94 -4.43
CA ALA A 63 -19.00 -7.11 -5.31
C ALA A 63 -18.38 -6.56 -6.61
N HIS A 64 -17.26 -7.10 -7.10
CA HIS A 64 -16.45 -6.47 -8.15
C HIS A 64 -16.04 -7.42 -9.29
N GLU A 65 -16.99 -8.16 -9.88
CA GLU A 65 -16.74 -9.02 -11.06
C GLU A 65 -16.13 -8.23 -12.25
N LYS A 66 -16.43 -6.93 -12.36
CA LYS A 66 -15.88 -6.05 -13.40
C LYS A 66 -14.41 -5.70 -13.16
N ALA A 67 -13.93 -5.72 -11.92
CA ALA A 67 -12.56 -5.33 -11.58
C ALA A 67 -11.53 -6.28 -12.18
N ALA A 68 -11.78 -7.60 -12.14
CA ALA A 68 -10.91 -8.62 -12.74
C ALA A 68 -10.66 -8.34 -14.23
N LYS A 69 -11.76 -8.14 -14.98
CA LYS A 69 -11.73 -7.90 -16.43
C LYS A 69 -10.99 -6.60 -16.75
N LEU A 70 -11.25 -5.54 -16.00
CA LEU A 70 -10.59 -4.24 -16.19
C LEU A 70 -9.09 -4.32 -15.88
N LEU A 71 -8.69 -5.03 -14.82
CA LEU A 71 -7.28 -5.21 -14.45
C LEU A 71 -6.51 -5.95 -15.55
N HIS A 72 -7.08 -7.04 -16.07
CA HIS A 72 -6.49 -7.77 -17.19
C HIS A 72 -6.33 -6.88 -18.43
N MET A 73 -7.37 -6.13 -18.80
CA MET A 73 -7.31 -5.19 -19.93
C MET A 73 -6.24 -4.11 -19.73
N LYS A 74 -6.08 -3.60 -18.51
CA LYS A 74 -5.09 -2.57 -18.19
C LYS A 74 -3.65 -3.08 -18.23
N ARG A 75 -3.39 -4.34 -17.87
CA ARG A 75 -2.05 -4.93 -17.99
C ARG A 75 -1.61 -5.09 -19.44
N LEU A 76 -2.55 -5.50 -20.31
CA LEU A 76 -2.30 -5.54 -21.75
C LEU A 76 -1.98 -4.14 -22.33
N GLN A 77 -2.52 -3.07 -21.71
CA GLN A 77 -2.21 -1.69 -22.07
C GLN A 77 -0.89 -1.20 -21.46
N GLY A 78 -0.52 -1.66 -20.26
CA GLY A 78 0.63 -1.15 -19.48
C GLY A 78 2.01 -1.71 -19.89
N GLN A 79 2.09 -2.76 -20.70
CA GLN A 79 3.37 -3.29 -21.21
C GLN A 79 4.14 -2.29 -22.10
N THR A 80 3.59 -1.13 -22.45
CA THR A 80 4.22 -0.13 -23.30
C THR A 80 4.80 1.09 -22.57
N GLU A 81 4.62 1.28 -21.26
CA GLU A 81 4.89 2.56 -20.59
C GLU A 81 5.93 2.52 -19.43
N ASP A 82 6.65 1.42 -19.20
CA ASP A 82 7.60 1.26 -18.06
C ASP A 82 9.08 1.58 -18.39
N LEU A 83 9.36 2.54 -19.29
CA LEU A 83 10.76 3.00 -19.53
C LEU A 83 11.06 4.41 -19.01
N THR A 84 10.20 5.03 -18.22
CA THR A 84 10.48 6.35 -17.63
C THR A 84 10.09 6.41 -16.16
N ILE A 85 10.98 5.97 -15.28
CA ILE A 85 10.98 6.39 -13.88
C ILE A 85 12.23 7.25 -13.68
N GLU A 86 12.05 8.57 -13.76
CA GLU A 86 12.95 9.50 -13.08
C GLU A 86 12.61 9.44 -11.58
N GLU A 87 13.62 9.15 -10.75
CA GLU A 87 13.52 9.27 -9.30
C GLU A 87 13.44 10.75 -8.92
N ASP A 88 12.32 11.17 -8.34
CA ASP A 88 12.27 12.42 -7.56
C ASP A 88 11.76 12.13 -6.15
N ILE A 89 12.67 11.67 -5.28
CA ILE A 89 12.49 11.73 -3.83
C ILE A 89 12.89 13.15 -3.40
N GLY A 90 12.06 14.13 -3.72
CA GLY A 90 12.32 15.53 -3.44
C GLY A 90 11.04 16.29 -3.12
N GLY A 91 10.72 16.48 -1.83
CA GLY A 91 9.64 17.43 -1.51
C GLY A 91 9.10 17.43 -0.10
N SER A 92 9.87 18.01 0.82
CA SER A 92 9.36 18.53 2.09
C SER A 92 8.14 19.45 1.88
N ARG A 93 7.03 19.17 2.57
CA ARG A 93 6.18 20.25 3.11
C ARG A 93 5.28 19.80 4.26
N CYS A 94 5.60 20.27 5.45
CA CYS A 94 4.59 20.65 6.43
C CYS A 94 4.39 22.16 6.25
N GLN A 95 3.18 22.59 5.92
CA GLN A 95 2.72 23.97 6.15
C GLN A 95 2.12 24.04 7.56
#